data_AF-A0A7J4ZMP6-F1
#
_entry.id   AF-A0A7J4ZMP6-F1
#
_cell.length_a   1.000
_cell.length_b   1.000
_cell.length_c   1.000
_cell.angle_alpha   90.00
_cell.angle_beta   90.00
_cell.angle_gamma   90.00
#
_symmetry.space_group_name_H-M   'P 1'
#
loop_
_entity.id
_entity.type
_entity.pdbx_description
1 polymer ?
#
loop_
_entity_poly.entity_id
_entity_poly.type
_entity_poly.pdbx_seq_one_letter_code
_entity_poly.pdbx_strand_id
1 'polypeptide(L)'
;MHRKANRASFMGRANSSCLASTYGKLVAIEITLKDIMGAVADPTWQHNLPLILTSFADHRATTNPSATLNSLAAQLGNQLSQLIFQMVSGRKSAVPRHCYPHMRYLLHEWDGQDTKETDIKAVDAIADNIISTLKIKYGVSP
;
A
#
# COMPACT_ATOMS: atom_id res chain seq x y z
N MET A 1 -4.39 14.04 -17.54
CA MET A 1 -5.23 14.80 -16.58
C MET A 1 -6.01 13.91 -15.60
N HIS A 2 -6.55 12.75 -16.01
CA HIS A 2 -7.35 11.87 -15.11
C HIS A 2 -6.61 11.25 -13.91
N ARG A 3 -5.32 10.93 -14.01
CA ARG A 3 -4.60 10.23 -12.93
C ARG A 3 -4.37 11.08 -11.68
N LYS A 4 -4.11 12.39 -11.84
CA LYS A 4 -3.94 13.32 -10.72
C LYS A 4 -5.26 13.51 -9.94
N ALA A 5 -6.38 13.57 -10.65
CA ALA A 5 -7.71 13.62 -10.04
C ALA A 5 -8.06 12.32 -9.29
N ASN A 6 -7.70 11.16 -9.85
CA ASN A 6 -7.92 9.85 -9.21
C ASN A 6 -7.13 9.73 -7.90
N ARG A 7 -5.86 10.14 -7.88
CA ARG A 7 -5.04 10.14 -6.66
C ARG A 7 -5.64 11.02 -5.57
N ALA A 8 -5.99 12.26 -5.90
CA ALA A 8 -6.65 13.18 -4.97
C ALA A 8 -7.98 12.61 -4.45
N SER A 9 -8.73 11.89 -5.29
CA SER A 9 -9.97 11.21 -4.89
C SER A 9 -9.72 10.04 -3.94
N PHE A 10 -8.66 9.25 -4.12
CA PHE A 10 -8.28 8.17 -3.21
C PHE A 10 -7.75 8.69 -1.87
N MET A 11 -6.98 9.78 -1.89
CA MET A 11 -6.48 10.46 -0.68
C MET A 11 -7.57 11.24 0.07
N GLY A 12 -8.59 11.73 -0.63
CA GLY A 12 -9.66 12.58 -0.09
C GLY A 12 -10.77 11.85 0.66
N ARG A 13 -10.68 10.54 0.90
CA ARG A 13 -11.73 9.75 1.56
C ARG A 13 -11.74 9.85 3.09
N ALA A 14 -11.54 11.05 3.63
CA ALA A 14 -11.42 11.29 5.08
C ALA A 14 -12.67 10.87 5.90
N ASN A 15 -13.85 10.79 5.27
CA ASN A 15 -15.11 10.35 5.89
C ASN A 15 -15.45 8.87 5.63
N SER A 16 -14.49 8.06 5.14
CA SER A 16 -14.69 6.63 4.86
C SER A 16 -14.15 5.75 6.00
N SER A 17 -14.51 4.45 6.00
CA SER A 17 -13.96 3.50 6.97
C SER A 17 -12.43 3.47 6.92
N CYS A 18 -11.78 3.14 8.04
CA CYS A 18 -10.31 3.05 8.12
C CYS A 18 -9.74 2.19 6.98
N LEU A 19 -10.39 1.05 6.68
CA LEU A 19 -10.06 0.20 5.55
C LEU A 19 -10.05 0.93 4.21
N ALA A 20 -11.12 1.68 3.90
CA ALA A 20 -11.26 2.37 2.62
C ALA A 20 -10.24 3.52 2.48
N SER A 21 -9.93 4.21 3.58
CA SER A 21 -8.89 5.24 3.63
C SER A 21 -7.50 4.66 3.41
N THR A 22 -7.12 3.64 4.19
CA THR A 22 -5.82 2.95 4.06
C THR A 22 -5.65 2.35 2.66
N TYR A 23 -6.69 1.69 2.15
CA TYR A 23 -6.68 1.16 0.78
C TYR A 23 -6.45 2.26 -0.25
N GLY A 24 -7.12 3.40 -0.10
CA GLY A 24 -6.94 4.57 -0.95
C GLY A 24 -5.49 5.08 -0.95
N LYS A 25 -4.86 5.18 0.23
CA LYS A 25 -3.44 5.57 0.36
C LYS A 25 -2.52 4.62 -0.41
N LEU A 26 -2.69 3.30 -0.25
CA LEU A 26 -1.87 2.30 -0.95
C LEU A 26 -2.01 2.40 -2.47
N VAL A 27 -3.24 2.60 -2.97
CA VAL A 27 -3.49 2.84 -4.40
C VAL A 27 -2.83 4.13 -4.89
N ALA A 28 -2.94 5.22 -4.12
CA ALA A 28 -2.34 6.52 -4.48
C ALA A 28 -0.81 6.43 -4.55
N ILE A 29 -0.17 5.74 -3.58
CA ILE A 29 1.27 5.48 -3.58
C ILE A 29 1.64 4.65 -4.83
N GLU A 30 0.95 3.53 -5.07
CA GLU A 30 1.22 2.66 -6.23
C GLU A 30 1.19 3.45 -7.54
N ILE A 31 0.10 4.17 -7.80
CA ILE A 31 -0.08 4.95 -9.04
C ILE A 31 1.03 5.99 -9.17
N THR A 32 1.38 6.66 -8.07
CA THR A 32 2.40 7.70 -8.06
C THR A 32 3.77 7.17 -8.41
N LEU A 33 4.18 6.09 -7.77
CA LEU A 33 5.48 5.48 -8.01
C LEU A 33 5.57 4.89 -9.43
N LYS A 34 4.51 4.23 -9.91
CA LYS A 34 4.44 3.72 -11.28
C LYS A 34 4.53 4.83 -12.32
N ASP A 35 3.82 5.94 -12.12
CA ASP A 35 3.86 7.08 -13.03
C ASP A 35 5.26 7.72 -13.06
N ILE A 36 5.98 7.79 -11.92
CA ILE A 36 7.34 8.35 -11.87
C ILE A 36 8.37 7.43 -12.54
N MET A 37 8.23 6.11 -12.37
CA MET A 37 9.17 5.13 -12.92
C MET A 37 8.85 4.74 -14.37
N GLY A 38 7.77 5.28 -14.96
CA GLY A 38 7.34 4.91 -16.32
C GLY A 38 6.82 3.48 -16.46
N ALA A 39 6.58 2.78 -15.35
CA ALA A 39 6.26 1.35 -15.30
C ALA A 39 4.76 1.06 -15.16
N VAL A 40 3.91 1.96 -15.66
CA VAL A 40 2.45 1.88 -15.48
C VAL A 40 1.85 0.63 -16.13
N ALA A 41 2.48 0.14 -17.20
CA ALA A 41 2.04 -1.05 -17.94
C ALA A 41 2.80 -2.32 -17.55
N ASP A 42 3.73 -2.28 -16.59
CA ASP A 42 4.53 -3.46 -16.23
C ASP A 42 3.67 -4.47 -15.44
N PRO A 43 3.43 -5.69 -16.00
CA PRO A 43 2.63 -6.70 -15.33
C PRO A 43 3.32 -7.27 -14.07
N THR A 44 4.64 -7.19 -13.97
CA THR A 44 5.39 -7.69 -12.81
C THR A 44 5.17 -6.82 -11.56
N TRP A 45 4.69 -5.58 -11.75
CA TRP A 45 4.44 -4.62 -10.68
C TRP A 45 2.96 -4.55 -10.30
N GLN A 46 2.13 -5.49 -10.74
CA GLN A 46 0.71 -5.48 -10.41
C GLN A 46 0.52 -5.59 -8.90
N HIS A 47 0.17 -4.46 -8.27
CA HIS A 47 -0.18 -4.32 -6.86
C HIS A 47 0.90 -4.75 -5.84
N ASN A 48 2.12 -5.04 -6.30
CA ASN A 48 3.26 -5.37 -5.47
C ASN A 48 3.95 -4.10 -4.94
N LEU A 49 3.28 -3.41 -4.03
CA LEU A 49 3.76 -2.15 -3.48
C LEU A 49 5.14 -2.26 -2.81
N PRO A 50 5.47 -3.32 -2.05
CA PRO A 50 6.83 -3.51 -1.54
C PRO A 50 7.90 -3.52 -2.63
N LEU A 51 7.69 -4.26 -3.73
CA LEU A 51 8.64 -4.29 -4.85
C LEU A 51 8.76 -2.94 -5.55
N ILE A 52 7.64 -2.24 -5.73
CA ILE A 52 7.62 -0.90 -6.34
C ILE A 52 8.41 0.09 -5.47
N LEU A 53 8.30 0.01 -4.14
CA LEU A 53 9.02 0.85 -3.20
C LEU A 53 10.53 0.59 -3.23
N THR A 54 10.95 -0.67 -3.24
CA THR A 54 12.38 -1.03 -3.34
C THR A 54 12.95 -0.61 -4.68
N SER A 55 12.23 -0.87 -5.77
CA SER A 55 12.65 -0.47 -7.13
C SER A 55 12.76 1.06 -7.25
N PHE A 56 11.84 1.80 -6.65
CA PHE A 56 11.92 3.27 -6.58
C PHE A 56 13.13 3.75 -5.78
N ALA A 57 13.39 3.12 -4.63
CA ALA A 57 14.53 3.45 -3.78
C ALA A 57 15.85 3.26 -4.53
N ASP A 58 15.98 2.16 -5.27
CA ASP A 58 17.15 1.84 -6.08
C ASP A 58 17.29 2.79 -7.27
N HIS A 59 16.19 3.10 -7.96
CA HIS A 59 16.19 4.02 -9.10
C HIS A 59 16.59 5.45 -8.72
N ARG A 60 16.24 5.90 -7.50
CA ARG A 60 16.58 7.25 -7.00
C ARG A 60 17.91 7.31 -6.25
N ALA A 61 18.50 6.17 -5.92
CA ALA A 61 19.77 6.10 -5.20
C ALA A 61 20.94 6.29 -6.15
N THR A 62 21.52 7.50 -6.18
CA THR A 62 22.77 7.76 -6.90
C THR A 62 24.00 7.21 -6.16
N THR A 63 23.91 7.01 -4.83
CA THR A 63 25.05 6.56 -4.01
C THR A 63 24.70 5.61 -2.86
N ASN A 64 23.42 5.44 -2.48
CA ASN A 64 23.00 4.42 -1.51
C ASN A 64 21.50 4.08 -1.66
N PRO A 65 21.11 2.81 -1.84
CA PRO A 65 19.70 2.42 -1.80
C PRO A 65 19.11 2.86 -0.46
N SER A 66 17.97 3.56 -0.49
CA SER A 66 17.41 4.16 0.72
C SER A 66 16.89 3.09 1.67
N ALA A 67 17.73 2.74 2.64
CA ALA A 67 17.43 1.76 3.69
C ALA A 67 16.08 2.04 4.39
N THR A 68 15.66 3.31 4.45
CA THR A 68 14.36 3.71 4.99
C THR A 68 13.19 3.16 4.16
N LEU A 69 13.19 3.35 2.83
CA LEU A 69 12.10 2.85 1.99
C LEU A 69 12.07 1.33 1.93
N ASN A 70 13.25 0.67 1.90
CA ASN A 70 13.34 -0.78 1.92
C ASN A 70 12.81 -1.36 3.24
N SER A 71 13.11 -0.72 4.37
CA SER A 71 12.56 -1.09 5.68
C SER A 71 11.04 -0.92 5.72
N LEU A 72 10.51 0.21 5.24
CA LEU A 72 9.06 0.46 5.17
C LEU A 72 8.35 -0.53 4.23
N ALA A 73 8.98 -0.91 3.11
CA ALA A 73 8.47 -1.92 2.20
C ALA A 73 8.36 -3.30 2.88
N ALA A 74 9.39 -3.70 3.63
CA ALA A 74 9.37 -4.94 4.39
C ALA A 74 8.32 -4.93 5.52
N GLN A 75 8.21 -3.82 6.25
CA GLN A 75 7.19 -3.63 7.28
C GLN A 75 5.78 -3.72 6.70
N LEU A 76 5.53 -3.04 5.57
CA LEU A 76 4.24 -3.10 4.87
C LEU A 76 3.90 -4.54 4.48
N GLY A 77 4.82 -5.25 3.84
CA GLY A 77 4.60 -6.64 3.44
C GLY A 77 4.30 -7.55 4.64
N ASN A 78 5.06 -7.41 5.73
CA ASN A 78 4.84 -8.18 6.95
C ASN A 78 3.46 -7.89 7.56
N GLN A 79 3.08 -6.62 7.65
CA GLN A 79 1.79 -6.22 8.22
C GLN A 79 0.61 -6.67 7.34
N LEU A 80 0.74 -6.60 6.01
CA LEU A 80 -0.26 -7.15 5.10
C LEU A 80 -0.50 -8.64 5.37
N SER A 81 0.56 -9.44 5.57
CA SER A 81 0.39 -10.87 5.89
C SER A 81 -0.22 -11.19 7.25
N GLN A 82 -0.43 -10.20 8.11
CA GLN A 82 -1.19 -10.39 9.35
C GLN A 82 -2.71 -10.24 9.11
N LEU A 83 -3.11 -9.60 8.02
CA LEU A 83 -4.52 -9.41 7.69
C LEU A 83 -5.10 -10.70 7.11
N ILE A 84 -6.29 -11.08 7.57
CA ILE A 84 -7.01 -12.28 7.15
C ILE A 84 -8.21 -11.87 6.29
N PHE A 85 -8.31 -12.51 5.12
CA PHE A 85 -9.41 -12.32 4.18
C PHE A 85 -10.08 -13.66 3.88
N GLN A 86 -11.31 -13.59 3.38
CA GLN A 86 -12.03 -14.78 2.92
C GLN A 86 -11.82 -14.99 1.42
N MET A 87 -11.35 -16.17 1.06
CA MET A 87 -11.26 -16.60 -0.34
C MET A 87 -12.65 -16.90 -0.90
N VAL A 88 -12.78 -16.92 -2.23
CA VAL A 88 -14.02 -17.31 -2.92
C VAL A 88 -14.53 -18.69 -2.51
N SER A 89 -13.62 -19.59 -2.12
CA SER A 89 -13.94 -20.93 -1.59
C SER A 89 -14.53 -20.92 -0.17
N GLY A 90 -14.68 -19.74 0.45
CA GLY A 90 -15.10 -19.58 1.85
C GLY A 90 -13.98 -19.81 2.86
N ARG A 91 -12.80 -20.29 2.43
CA ARG A 91 -11.64 -20.53 3.29
C ARG A 91 -10.96 -19.21 3.67
N LYS A 92 -10.44 -19.15 4.90
CA LYS A 92 -9.61 -18.04 5.38
C LYS A 92 -8.21 -18.13 4.79
N SER A 93 -7.64 -16.98 4.46
CA SER A 93 -6.24 -16.86 4.04
C SER A 93 -5.67 -15.53 4.52
N ALA A 94 -4.35 -15.49 4.71
CA ALA A 94 -3.64 -14.23 4.90
C ALA A 94 -3.57 -13.45 3.59
N VAL A 95 -3.68 -12.12 3.67
CA VAL A 95 -3.41 -11.23 2.55
C VAL A 95 -1.96 -11.42 2.09
N PRO A 96 -1.68 -11.65 0.80
CA PRO A 96 -0.32 -11.83 0.33
C PRO A 96 0.53 -10.59 0.60
N ARG A 97 1.76 -10.79 1.10
CA ARG A 97 2.72 -9.71 1.41
C ARG A 97 2.95 -8.74 0.25
N HIS A 98 2.76 -9.21 -0.97
CA HIS A 98 3.02 -8.51 -2.23
C HIS A 98 1.72 -8.14 -2.98
N CYS A 99 0.55 -8.23 -2.36
CA CYS A 99 -0.73 -7.96 -3.04
C CYS A 99 -1.77 -7.40 -2.07
N TYR A 100 -1.75 -6.09 -1.86
CA TYR A 100 -2.72 -5.40 -1.00
C TYR A 100 -4.19 -5.37 -1.50
N PRO A 101 -4.54 -5.61 -2.79
CA PRO A 101 -5.94 -5.69 -3.24
C PRO A 101 -6.83 -6.67 -2.49
N HIS A 102 -6.26 -7.73 -1.93
CA HIS A 102 -7.01 -8.69 -1.11
C HIS A 102 -7.60 -8.08 0.16
N MET A 103 -7.11 -6.90 0.59
CA MET A 103 -7.72 -6.12 1.68
C MET A 103 -9.17 -5.72 1.42
N ARG A 104 -9.65 -5.77 0.17
CA ARG A 104 -11.06 -5.52 -0.15
C ARG A 104 -12.01 -6.59 0.41
N TYR A 105 -11.46 -7.76 0.74
CA TYR A 105 -12.22 -8.95 1.15
C TYR A 105 -11.93 -9.34 2.62
N LEU A 106 -11.46 -8.39 3.43
CA LEU A 106 -11.24 -8.63 4.86
C LEU A 106 -12.55 -8.99 5.54
N LEU A 107 -12.48 -10.01 6.39
CA LEU A 107 -13.57 -10.36 7.29
C LEU A 107 -13.74 -9.26 8.33
N HIS A 108 -14.97 -8.85 8.57
CA HIS A 108 -15.26 -7.78 9.54
C HIS A 108 -15.40 -8.39 10.94
N GLU A 109 -15.17 -7.60 11.99
CA GLU A 109 -15.21 -8.09 13.39
C GLU A 109 -16.54 -8.76 13.79
N TRP A 110 -17.67 -8.34 13.19
CA TRP A 110 -18.98 -8.95 13.41
C TRP A 110 -19.12 -10.39 12.88
N ASP A 111 -18.23 -10.83 11.97
CA ASP A 111 -18.13 -12.21 11.48
C ASP A 111 -17.42 -13.13 12.48
N GLY A 112 -17.02 -12.58 13.63
CA GLY A 112 -16.53 -13.32 14.79
C GLY A 112 -15.02 -13.53 14.82
N GLN A 113 -14.22 -13.17 13.79
CA GLN A 113 -12.78 -13.47 13.80
C GLN A 113 -11.84 -12.64 12.88
N ASP A 114 -10.62 -12.50 13.45
CA ASP A 114 -9.24 -12.42 12.90
C ASP A 114 -8.59 -11.09 12.50
N THR A 115 -9.24 -10.18 11.77
CA THR A 115 -8.62 -8.85 11.47
C THR A 115 -9.29 -7.75 12.27
N LYS A 116 -8.54 -7.14 13.18
CA LYS A 116 -9.01 -6.04 14.01
C LYS A 116 -8.80 -4.71 13.29
N GLU A 117 -9.59 -3.72 13.66
CA GLU A 117 -9.37 -2.35 13.18
C GLU A 117 -7.93 -1.85 13.50
N THR A 118 -7.35 -2.31 14.61
CA THR A 118 -5.96 -2.03 15.00
C THR A 118 -4.95 -2.54 13.97
N ASP A 119 -5.22 -3.65 13.30
CA ASP A 119 -4.32 -4.23 12.31
C ASP A 119 -4.32 -3.40 11.02
N ILE A 120 -5.50 -2.88 10.66
CA ILE A 120 -5.67 -1.95 9.54
C ILE A 120 -4.99 -0.62 9.84
N LYS A 121 -5.14 -0.10 11.07
CA LYS A 121 -4.44 1.12 11.54
C LYS A 121 -2.93 0.97 11.51
N ALA A 122 -2.39 -0.23 11.78
CA ALA A 122 -0.96 -0.49 11.65
C ALA A 122 -0.48 -0.39 10.19
N VAL A 123 -1.27 -0.90 9.22
CA VAL A 123 -0.98 -0.69 7.79
C VAL A 123 -1.09 0.80 7.43
N ASP A 124 -2.09 1.50 7.95
CA ASP A 124 -2.30 2.93 7.72
C ASP A 124 -1.11 3.77 8.16
N ALA A 125 -0.59 3.52 9.37
CA ALA A 125 0.58 4.20 9.90
C ALA A 125 1.83 3.97 9.03
N ILE A 126 2.02 2.75 8.49
CA ILE A 126 3.11 2.46 7.56
C ILE A 126 2.92 3.23 6.25
N ALA A 127 1.69 3.30 5.72
CA ALA A 127 1.37 4.07 4.53
C ALA A 127 1.66 5.57 4.73
N ASP A 128 1.31 6.14 5.89
CA ASP A 128 1.63 7.53 6.23
C ASP A 128 3.14 7.79 6.32
N ASN A 129 3.89 6.85 6.89
CA ASN A 129 5.35 6.93 6.94
C ASN A 129 5.97 6.86 5.53
N ILE A 130 5.42 6.05 4.63
CA ILE A 130 5.82 6.01 3.22
C ILE A 130 5.54 7.35 2.55
N ILE A 131 4.32 7.88 2.68
CA ILE A 131 3.93 9.18 2.09
C ILE A 131 4.85 10.29 2.60
N SER A 132 5.08 10.35 3.92
CA SER A 132 5.97 11.33 4.54
C SER A 132 7.40 11.21 4.00
N THR A 133 7.92 9.98 3.90
CA THR A 133 9.26 9.72 3.36
C THR A 133 9.37 10.14 1.90
N LEU A 134 8.38 9.82 1.06
CA LEU A 134 8.32 10.23 -0.34
C LEU A 134 8.33 11.75 -0.48
N LYS A 135 7.57 12.45 0.35
CA LYS A 135 7.49 13.91 0.34
C LYS A 135 8.79 14.57 0.78
N ILE A 136 9.34 14.14 1.92
CA ILE A 136 10.51 14.79 2.55
C ILE A 136 11.80 14.45 1.80
N LYS A 137 12.03 13.17 1.48
CA LYS A 137 13.31 12.73 0.91
C LYS A 137 13.36 12.82 -0.61
N TYR A 138 12.20 12.76 -1.28
CA TYR A 138 12.15 12.66 -2.75
C TYR A 138 11.33 13.75 -3.42
N GLY A 139 10.68 14.65 -2.66
CA GLY A 139 9.80 15.67 -3.22
C GLY A 139 8.57 15.12 -3.94
N VAL A 140 8.17 13.88 -3.64
CA VAL A 140 7.06 13.17 -4.28
C VAL A 140 5.84 13.19 -3.37
N SER A 141 4.71 13.71 -3.86
CA SER A 141 3.42 13.60 -3.16
C SER A 141 2.48 12.67 -3.92
N PRO A 142 2.02 11.58 -3.26
CA PRO A 142 0.92 10.77 -3.75
C PRO A 142 -0.39 11.54 -3.91
#